data_AF-A0A6A5UN53-F1
#
_entry.id   AF-A0A6A5UN53-F1
#
_cell.length_a   1.000
_cell.length_b   1.000
_cell.length_c   1.000
_cell.angle_alpha   90.00
_cell.angle_beta   90.00
_cell.angle_gamma   90.00
#
_symmetry.space_group_name_H-M   'P 1'
#
loop_
_entity.id
_entity.type
_entity.pdbx_description
1 polymer ?
#
loop_
_entity_poly.entity_id
_entity_poly.type
_entity_poly.pdbx_seq_one_letter_code
_entity_poly.pdbx_strand_id
1 'polypeptide(L)'
;MNPPASFLDLSEQAFLERVKVRSSYKERSLKTLITVHWPELTRRLDLPSHILPDSPTSSRESNEQEERDDPFALPPNLSNKSRMDIVYLGNSMLERLKTTGKSTKLAQCGRDSTAWNVGCGGDKNENVMYRLFGDVKALHHALKPFSDIKLWVVISGTNNLRKKPFHLADTESYQLLLESCLWIAPKSKVIACDMFYRKDIPDAVVDESN
;
A
#
# COMPACT_ATOMS: atom_id res chain seq x y z
N MET A 1 20.72 10.69 27.06
CA MET A 1 19.80 9.70 26.42
C MET A 1 20.56 9.08 25.28
N ASN A 2 20.57 7.75 25.19
CA ASN A 2 21.09 7.10 23.98
C ASN A 2 20.19 7.49 22.80
N PRO A 3 20.74 7.70 21.59
CA PRO A 3 19.91 7.88 20.42
C PRO A 3 19.00 6.66 20.26
N PRO A 4 17.74 6.83 19.80
CA PRO A 4 16.90 5.68 19.49
C PRO A 4 17.66 4.80 18.48
N ALA A 5 17.70 3.49 18.74
CA ALA A 5 18.30 2.53 17.82
C ALA A 5 17.64 2.70 16.43
N SER A 6 18.45 2.73 15.38
CA SER A 6 17.91 2.83 14.02
C SER A 6 16.99 1.63 13.77
N PHE A 7 15.89 1.82 13.04
CA PHE A 7 15.05 0.68 12.65
C PHE A 7 15.83 -0.35 11.80
N LEU A 8 16.95 0.08 11.20
CA LEU A 8 17.89 -0.78 10.47
C LEU A 8 18.72 -1.68 11.40
N ASP A 9 18.85 -1.32 12.67
CA ASP A 9 19.60 -2.10 13.67
C ASP A 9 18.70 -3.10 14.42
N LEU A 10 17.38 -3.04 14.19
CA LEU A 10 16.42 -3.97 14.78
C LEU A 10 16.58 -5.36 14.17
N SER A 11 16.45 -6.39 15.00
CA SER A 11 16.26 -7.75 14.49
C SER A 11 14.96 -7.82 13.68
N GLU A 12 14.91 -8.74 12.71
CA GLU A 12 13.70 -8.98 11.91
C GLU A 12 12.47 -9.22 12.80
N GLN A 13 12.61 -10.03 13.85
CA GLN A 13 11.52 -10.28 14.79
C GLN A 13 11.06 -9.00 15.48
N ALA A 14 11.99 -8.17 15.98
CA ALA A 14 11.64 -6.93 16.67
C ALA A 14 10.93 -5.94 15.73
N PHE A 15 11.36 -5.88 14.47
CA PHE A 15 10.69 -5.05 13.46
C PHE A 15 9.27 -5.55 13.17
N LEU A 16 9.11 -6.86 12.95
CA LEU A 16 7.80 -7.47 12.67
C LEU A 16 6.81 -7.31 13.83
N GLU A 17 7.27 -7.40 15.09
CA GLU A 17 6.41 -7.13 16.24
C GLU A 17 5.91 -5.68 16.27
N ARG A 18 6.77 -4.68 15.96
CA ARG A 18 6.33 -3.28 15.83
C ARG A 18 5.24 -3.14 14.76
N VAL A 19 5.44 -3.76 13.60
CA VAL A 19 4.46 -3.72 12.51
C VAL A 19 3.16 -4.39 12.89
N LYS A 20 3.21 -5.55 13.55
CA LYS A 20 2.03 -6.30 13.97
C LYS A 20 1.15 -5.49 14.92
N VAL A 21 1.75 -4.81 15.90
CA VAL A 21 1.03 -3.97 16.87
C VAL A 21 0.28 -2.82 16.20
N ARG A 22 0.81 -2.29 15.09
CA ARG A 22 0.25 -1.13 14.39
C ARG A 22 -0.56 -1.51 13.15
N SER A 23 -0.55 -2.78 12.73
CA SER A 23 -1.33 -3.24 11.57
C SER A 23 -2.79 -3.47 11.96
N SER A 24 -3.71 -3.13 11.06
CA SER A 24 -5.14 -3.30 11.30
C SER A 24 -5.84 -3.94 10.12
N TYR A 25 -6.55 -5.04 10.39
CA TYR A 25 -7.37 -5.72 9.41
C TYR A 25 -8.50 -4.82 8.90
N LYS A 26 -8.75 -4.90 7.60
CA LYS A 26 -9.93 -4.34 6.95
C LYS A 26 -10.30 -5.23 5.77
N GLU A 27 -11.55 -5.68 5.74
CA GLU A 27 -12.05 -6.65 4.76
C GLU A 27 -11.80 -6.20 3.31
N ARG A 28 -12.13 -4.94 2.98
CA ARG A 28 -11.84 -4.38 1.65
C ARG A 28 -10.35 -4.45 1.31
N SER A 29 -9.47 -4.12 2.25
CA SER A 29 -8.02 -4.14 2.02
C SER A 29 -7.52 -5.56 1.76
N LEU A 30 -8.01 -6.56 2.50
CA LEU A 30 -7.71 -7.97 2.25
C LEU A 30 -8.24 -8.42 0.89
N LYS A 31 -9.48 -8.04 0.55
CA LYS A 31 -10.11 -8.39 -0.72
C LYS A 31 -9.31 -7.83 -1.89
N THR A 32 -8.98 -6.54 -1.90
CA THR A 32 -8.17 -5.91 -2.94
C THR A 32 -6.76 -6.53 -3.02
N LEU A 33 -6.15 -6.86 -1.88
CA LEU A 33 -4.88 -7.57 -1.84
C LEU A 33 -4.97 -8.91 -2.60
N ILE A 34 -5.99 -9.71 -2.31
CA ILE A 34 -6.17 -11.05 -2.87
C ILE A 34 -6.60 -11.03 -4.34
N THR A 35 -7.49 -10.12 -4.73
CA THR A 35 -8.12 -10.13 -6.06
C THR A 35 -7.41 -9.25 -7.08
N VAL A 36 -6.62 -8.27 -6.64
CA VAL A 36 -5.93 -7.31 -7.52
C VAL A 36 -4.42 -7.38 -7.35
N HIS A 37 -3.90 -7.10 -6.15
CA HIS A 37 -2.47 -6.91 -5.95
C HIS A 37 -1.69 -8.22 -6.11
N TRP A 38 -2.11 -9.31 -5.45
CA TRP A 38 -1.44 -10.60 -5.55
C TRP A 38 -1.40 -11.18 -6.96
N PRO A 39 -2.51 -11.24 -7.71
CA PRO A 39 -2.50 -11.77 -9.07
C PRO A 39 -1.53 -11.01 -9.98
N GLU A 40 -1.46 -9.69 -9.90
CA GLU A 40 -0.49 -8.90 -10.68
C GLU A 40 0.94 -9.16 -10.20
N LEU A 41 1.19 -9.17 -8.88
CA LEU A 41 2.52 -9.42 -8.34
C LEU A 41 3.06 -10.79 -8.74
N THR A 42 2.24 -11.84 -8.60
CA THR A 42 2.58 -13.19 -9.02
C THR A 42 2.94 -13.25 -10.50
N ARG A 43 2.21 -12.53 -11.36
CA ARG A 43 2.50 -12.49 -12.80
C ARG A 43 3.79 -11.74 -13.12
N ARG A 44 4.03 -10.60 -12.48
CA ARG A 44 5.23 -9.78 -12.70
C ARG A 44 6.51 -10.46 -12.20
N LEU A 45 6.42 -11.18 -11.10
CA LEU A 45 7.56 -11.83 -10.46
C LEU A 45 7.69 -13.32 -10.83
N ASP A 46 6.84 -13.82 -11.74
CA ASP A 46 6.74 -15.22 -12.15
C ASP A 46 6.70 -16.19 -10.95
N LEU A 47 5.94 -15.82 -9.91
CA LEU A 47 5.85 -16.62 -8.69
C LEU A 47 5.08 -17.91 -8.96
N PRO A 48 5.47 -19.04 -8.34
CA PRO A 48 4.75 -20.29 -8.49
C PRO A 48 3.25 -20.16 -8.16
N SER A 49 2.42 -20.79 -8.99
CA SER A 49 0.95 -20.73 -8.87
C SER A 49 0.40 -21.29 -7.56
N HIS A 50 1.13 -22.14 -6.83
CA HIS A 50 0.73 -22.64 -5.51
C HIS A 50 0.79 -21.58 -4.40
N ILE A 51 1.38 -20.41 -4.68
CA ILE A 51 1.36 -19.25 -3.78
C ILE A 51 0.08 -18.42 -3.97
N LEU A 52 -0.66 -18.63 -5.06
CA LEU A 52 -1.95 -17.98 -5.31
C LEU A 52 -3.01 -18.47 -4.30
N PRO A 53 -3.90 -17.59 -3.81
CA PRO A 53 -5.00 -18.03 -2.96
C PRO A 53 -5.96 -18.87 -3.79
N ASP A 54 -6.52 -19.91 -3.18
CA ASP A 54 -7.79 -20.44 -3.64
C ASP A 54 -8.75 -19.25 -3.72
N SER A 55 -9.29 -19.01 -4.92
CA SER A 55 -10.33 -18.01 -5.11
C SER A 55 -11.43 -18.34 -4.10
N PRO A 56 -11.88 -17.41 -3.24
CA PRO A 56 -12.86 -17.73 -2.21
C PRO A 56 -14.10 -18.33 -2.88
N THR A 57 -14.25 -19.64 -2.74
CA THR A 57 -15.45 -20.39 -3.11
C THR A 57 -16.43 -20.25 -1.96
N SER A 58 -17.23 -19.18 -1.98
CA SER A 58 -18.54 -19.15 -1.33
C SER A 58 -19.40 -18.01 -1.90
N SER A 59 -20.59 -18.38 -2.36
CA SER A 59 -21.71 -17.51 -2.78
C SER A 59 -21.39 -16.44 -3.83
N ARG A 60 -21.19 -16.87 -5.08
CA ARG A 60 -20.66 -16.05 -6.17
C ARG A 60 -21.70 -15.59 -7.22
N GLU A 61 -22.99 -15.56 -6.89
CA GLU A 61 -24.01 -15.18 -7.89
C GLU A 61 -24.72 -13.84 -7.63
N SER A 62 -24.69 -13.28 -6.41
CA SER A 62 -25.42 -12.03 -6.12
C SER A 62 -24.59 -10.75 -6.06
N ASN A 63 -23.25 -10.83 -5.89
CA ASN A 63 -22.39 -9.64 -5.72
C ASN A 63 -21.39 -9.39 -6.87
N GLU A 64 -21.31 -10.29 -7.86
CA GLU A 64 -20.39 -10.08 -9.00
C GLU A 64 -20.86 -8.99 -9.98
N GLN A 65 -22.14 -8.59 -9.90
CA GLN A 65 -22.69 -7.52 -10.75
C GLN A 65 -22.26 -6.14 -10.21
N GLU A 66 -22.39 -5.90 -8.90
CA GLU A 66 -22.03 -4.62 -8.27
C GLU A 66 -20.52 -4.36 -8.26
N GLU A 67 -19.67 -5.40 -8.20
CA GLU A 67 -18.20 -5.24 -8.23
C GLU A 67 -17.62 -5.12 -9.64
N ARG A 68 -18.31 -5.65 -10.66
CA ARG A 68 -18.00 -5.34 -12.07
C ARG A 68 -18.38 -3.90 -12.43
N ASP A 69 -19.31 -3.32 -11.66
CA ASP A 69 -19.81 -1.95 -11.81
C ASP A 69 -19.21 -0.96 -10.81
N ASP A 70 -18.16 -1.28 -10.04
CA ASP A 70 -17.30 -0.23 -9.43
C ASP A 70 -16.36 0.27 -10.54
N PRO A 71 -16.69 1.37 -11.26
CA PRO A 71 -15.84 1.82 -12.34
C PRO A 71 -14.45 2.20 -11.82
N PHE A 72 -14.28 2.37 -10.50
CA PHE A 72 -13.07 2.81 -9.81
C PHE A 72 -12.13 1.70 -9.36
N ALA A 73 -12.50 0.42 -9.44
CA ALA A 73 -11.59 -0.69 -9.19
C ALA A 73 -10.67 -0.92 -10.41
N LEU A 74 -9.35 -0.79 -10.26
CA LEU A 74 -8.42 -1.22 -11.30
C LEU A 74 -8.39 -2.75 -11.33
N PRO A 75 -8.73 -3.42 -12.44
CA PRO A 75 -8.51 -4.85 -12.56
C PRO A 75 -7.01 -5.15 -12.54
N PRO A 76 -6.58 -6.34 -12.07
CA PRO A 76 -5.17 -6.72 -12.08
C PRO A 76 -4.63 -6.73 -13.52
N ASN A 77 -3.45 -6.14 -13.75
CA ASN A 77 -2.83 -6.21 -15.06
C ASN A 77 -2.02 -7.51 -15.22
N LEU A 78 -2.72 -8.60 -15.55
CA LEU A 78 -2.12 -9.93 -15.69
C LEU A 78 -1.23 -10.09 -16.93
N SER A 79 -1.29 -9.15 -17.89
CA SER A 79 -0.45 -9.16 -19.09
C SER A 79 0.95 -8.59 -18.84
N ASN A 80 1.12 -7.86 -17.73
CA ASN A 80 2.33 -7.14 -17.45
C ASN A 80 3.37 -8.04 -16.77
N LYS A 81 4.55 -8.14 -17.39
CA LYS A 81 5.72 -8.87 -16.89
C LYS A 81 6.96 -8.00 -16.75
N SER A 82 6.82 -6.68 -16.88
CA SER A 82 7.98 -5.79 -16.80
C SER A 82 8.51 -5.71 -15.37
N ARG A 83 9.79 -5.30 -15.27
CA ARG A 83 10.43 -5.02 -14.00
C ARG A 83 9.64 -3.98 -13.19
N MET A 84 9.64 -4.17 -11.89
CA MET A 84 8.97 -3.31 -10.92
C MET A 84 10.00 -2.43 -10.22
N ASP A 85 10.41 -1.38 -10.91
CA ASP A 85 11.38 -0.42 -10.36
C ASP A 85 10.74 0.55 -9.36
N ILE A 86 9.42 0.77 -9.48
CA ILE A 86 8.67 1.72 -8.67
C ILE A 86 7.45 1.03 -8.06
N VAL A 87 7.18 1.29 -6.79
CA VAL A 87 5.96 0.83 -6.11
C VAL A 87 5.14 2.02 -5.64
N TYR A 88 3.88 2.08 -6.03
CA TYR A 88 2.92 3.04 -5.48
C TYR A 88 2.16 2.38 -4.35
N LEU A 89 2.18 2.99 -3.17
CA LEU A 89 1.60 2.43 -1.97
C LEU A 89 0.67 3.45 -1.30
N GLY A 90 -0.59 3.09 -1.07
CA GLY A 90 -1.49 4.04 -0.42
C GLY A 90 -2.97 3.78 -0.58
N ASN A 91 -3.73 4.88 -0.56
CA ASN A 91 -5.18 4.88 -0.49
C ASN A 91 -5.88 5.03 -1.87
N SER A 92 -7.15 5.49 -1.85
CA SER A 92 -8.00 5.71 -3.04
C SER A 92 -7.37 6.62 -4.11
N MET A 93 -6.47 7.52 -3.73
CA MET A 93 -5.82 8.44 -4.67
C MET A 93 -4.93 7.67 -5.66
N LEU A 94 -4.16 6.71 -5.14
CA LEU A 94 -3.36 5.80 -5.97
C LEU A 94 -4.20 4.70 -6.60
N GLU A 95 -5.16 4.12 -5.88
CA GLU A 95 -6.07 3.09 -6.44
C GLU A 95 -6.69 3.55 -7.76
N ARG A 96 -7.10 4.83 -7.81
CA ARG A 96 -7.90 5.35 -8.92
C ARG A 96 -7.06 6.10 -9.94
N LEU A 97 -6.08 6.92 -9.53
CA LEU A 97 -5.37 7.88 -10.40
C LEU A 97 -6.28 8.69 -11.35
N LYS A 98 -7.58 8.80 -11.04
CA LYS A 98 -8.64 9.10 -12.03
C LYS A 98 -8.88 10.57 -12.30
N THR A 99 -8.68 11.44 -11.32
CA THR A 99 -9.02 12.87 -11.42
C THR A 99 -7.78 13.69 -11.78
N THR A 100 -6.86 13.88 -10.83
CA THR A 100 -5.64 14.68 -11.03
C THR A 100 -4.47 13.86 -11.55
N GLY A 101 -4.51 12.52 -11.43
CA GLY A 101 -3.40 11.62 -11.77
C GLY A 101 -3.29 11.25 -13.25
N LYS A 102 -4.40 11.22 -14.01
CA LYS A 102 -4.47 10.62 -15.36
C LYS A 102 -3.47 11.21 -16.36
N SER A 103 -3.19 12.50 -16.23
CA SER A 103 -2.25 13.24 -17.09
C SER A 103 -0.88 13.47 -16.44
N THR A 104 -0.64 12.89 -15.26
CA THR A 104 0.67 12.99 -14.58
C THR A 104 1.62 11.91 -15.08
N LYS A 105 2.91 12.17 -14.91
CA LYS A 105 3.95 11.17 -15.15
C LYS A 105 3.79 9.94 -14.24
N LEU A 106 3.10 10.03 -13.09
CA LEU A 106 2.79 8.88 -12.23
C LEU A 106 1.86 7.88 -12.93
N ALA A 107 0.75 8.35 -13.52
CA ALA A 107 -0.14 7.47 -14.28
C ALA A 107 0.53 6.94 -15.56
N GLN A 108 1.45 7.72 -16.15
CA GLN A 108 2.26 7.22 -17.26
C GLN A 108 3.22 6.11 -16.83
N CYS A 109 3.98 6.26 -15.74
CA CYS A 109 4.87 5.21 -15.24
C CYS A 109 4.12 3.91 -14.85
N GLY A 110 2.87 4.03 -14.36
CA GLY A 110 2.00 2.88 -14.16
C GLY A 110 1.58 2.19 -15.46
N ARG A 111 1.25 2.97 -16.50
CA ARG A 111 0.87 2.45 -17.84
C ARG A 111 2.05 1.87 -18.61
N ASP A 112 3.19 2.54 -18.56
CA ASP A 112 4.47 2.13 -19.14
C ASP A 112 5.10 0.97 -18.34
N SER A 113 4.34 0.40 -17.40
CA SER A 113 4.59 -0.86 -16.72
C SER A 113 5.78 -0.83 -15.72
N THR A 114 6.52 0.27 -15.67
CA THR A 114 7.68 0.46 -14.77
C THR A 114 7.27 0.56 -13.29
N ALA A 115 6.05 1.01 -13.01
CA ALA A 115 5.49 1.06 -11.67
C ALA A 115 4.45 -0.04 -11.43
N TRP A 116 4.43 -0.57 -10.21
CA TRP A 116 3.35 -1.41 -9.71
C TRP A 116 2.50 -0.63 -8.72
N ASN A 117 1.19 -0.58 -8.98
CA ASN A 117 0.26 0.20 -8.18
C ASN A 117 -0.47 -0.66 -7.15
N VAL A 118 -0.21 -0.38 -5.88
CA VAL A 118 -0.71 -1.12 -4.72
C VAL A 118 -1.63 -0.23 -3.86
N GLY A 119 -2.30 0.73 -4.49
CA GLY A 119 -3.32 1.57 -3.86
C GLY A 119 -4.60 0.80 -3.52
N CYS A 120 -5.25 1.14 -2.40
CA CYS A 120 -6.53 0.56 -1.99
C CYS A 120 -7.45 1.60 -1.35
N GLY A 121 -8.70 1.67 -1.82
CA GLY A 121 -9.67 2.68 -1.40
C GLY A 121 -9.96 2.67 0.10
N GLY A 122 -9.86 3.86 0.72
CA GLY A 122 -10.18 4.05 2.14
C GLY A 122 -9.17 3.45 3.13
N ASP A 123 -8.01 2.97 2.66
CA ASP A 123 -6.95 2.50 3.56
C ASP A 123 -6.43 3.65 4.44
N LYS A 124 -6.28 3.35 5.73
CA LYS A 124 -5.42 4.09 6.67
C LYS A 124 -4.02 3.50 6.66
N ASN A 125 -3.05 4.17 7.29
CA ASN A 125 -1.67 3.69 7.46
C ASN A 125 -1.63 2.22 7.95
N GLU A 126 -2.46 1.90 8.93
CA GLU A 126 -2.54 0.58 9.57
C GLU A 126 -3.04 -0.51 8.62
N ASN A 127 -3.93 -0.16 7.69
CA ASN A 127 -4.45 -1.10 6.69
C ASN A 127 -3.44 -1.35 5.58
N VAL A 128 -2.67 -0.32 5.20
CA VAL A 128 -1.54 -0.49 4.27
C VAL A 128 -0.49 -1.42 4.89
N MET A 129 -0.13 -1.20 6.15
CA MET A 129 0.78 -2.08 6.88
C MET A 129 0.26 -3.51 6.96
N TYR A 130 -1.04 -3.70 7.22
CA TYR A 130 -1.67 -5.03 7.20
C TYR A 130 -1.50 -5.73 5.83
N ARG A 131 -1.63 -5.04 4.70
CA ARG A 131 -1.40 -5.66 3.38
C ARG A 131 0.06 -6.01 3.15
N LEU A 132 0.99 -5.21 3.67
CA LEU A 132 2.42 -5.48 3.52
C LEU A 132 2.91 -6.63 4.42
N PHE A 133 2.44 -6.70 5.66
CA PHE A 133 3.02 -7.55 6.72
C PHE A 133 2.04 -8.48 7.44
N GLY A 134 0.74 -8.40 7.17
CA GLY A 134 -0.26 -9.24 7.82
C GLY A 134 -0.08 -10.72 7.54
N ASP A 135 -0.63 -11.57 8.40
CA ASP A 135 -0.35 -13.01 8.42
C ASP A 135 -0.74 -13.74 7.12
N VAL A 136 -1.78 -13.28 6.43
CA VAL A 136 -2.25 -13.91 5.18
C VAL A 136 -1.62 -13.21 3.98
N LYS A 137 -0.63 -13.88 3.38
CA LYS A 137 0.00 -13.47 2.11
C LYS A 137 0.48 -12.01 2.17
N ALA A 138 1.33 -11.75 3.16
CA ALA A 138 2.01 -10.49 3.29
C ALA A 138 2.83 -10.18 2.03
N LEU A 139 2.63 -9.01 1.42
CA LEU A 139 3.37 -8.63 0.23
C LEU A 139 4.89 -8.63 0.47
N HIS A 140 5.35 -8.31 1.68
CA HIS A 140 6.78 -8.25 1.99
C HIS A 140 7.51 -9.58 1.72
N HIS A 141 6.88 -10.74 1.89
CA HIS A 141 7.51 -12.03 1.62
C HIS A 141 7.89 -12.18 0.15
N ALA A 142 7.03 -11.72 -0.75
CA ALA A 142 7.31 -11.73 -2.18
C ALA A 142 8.17 -10.55 -2.61
N LEU A 143 8.19 -9.42 -1.90
CA LEU A 143 8.94 -8.23 -2.30
C LEU A 143 10.38 -8.23 -1.79
N LYS A 144 10.63 -8.72 -0.57
CA LYS A 144 11.96 -8.67 0.08
C LYS A 144 13.06 -9.39 -0.71
N PRO A 145 12.81 -10.54 -1.39
CA PRO A 145 13.81 -11.14 -2.28
C PRO A 145 14.13 -10.29 -3.52
N PHE A 146 13.23 -9.38 -3.90
CA PHE A 146 13.37 -8.52 -5.07
C PHE A 146 13.91 -7.15 -4.67
N SER A 147 15.24 -7.09 -4.52
CA SER A 147 15.95 -5.86 -4.13
C SER A 147 15.96 -4.74 -5.19
N ASP A 148 15.27 -4.95 -6.30
CA ASP A 148 15.28 -4.10 -7.49
C ASP A 148 14.36 -2.88 -7.40
N ILE A 149 13.52 -2.81 -6.36
CA ILE A 149 12.68 -1.65 -6.10
C ILE A 149 13.59 -0.44 -5.83
N LYS A 150 13.54 0.55 -6.71
CA LYS A 150 14.35 1.77 -6.61
C LYS A 150 13.61 2.89 -5.87
N LEU A 151 12.28 2.91 -5.98
CA LEU A 151 11.46 4.00 -5.47
C LEU A 151 10.12 3.51 -4.95
N TRP A 152 9.76 4.00 -3.76
CA TRP A 152 8.41 3.95 -3.23
C TRP A 152 7.77 5.33 -3.33
N VAL A 153 6.53 5.40 -3.81
CA VAL A 153 5.69 6.60 -3.71
C VAL A 153 4.57 6.28 -2.75
N VAL A 154 4.58 6.93 -1.58
CA VAL A 154 3.67 6.65 -0.48
C VAL A 154 2.64 7.75 -0.37
N ILE A 155 1.37 7.40 -0.55
CA ILE A 155 0.22 8.30 -0.42
C ILE A 155 -0.75 7.72 0.61
N SER A 156 -0.56 8.09 1.88
CA SER A 156 -1.35 7.57 3.00
C SER A 156 -1.64 8.69 4.03
N GLY A 157 -2.41 8.39 5.07
CA GLY A 157 -2.71 9.32 6.16
C GLY A 157 -4.00 10.13 5.99
N THR A 158 -4.47 10.39 4.76
CA THR A 158 -5.72 11.16 4.54
C THR A 158 -6.95 10.55 5.22
N ASN A 159 -7.01 9.21 5.34
CA ASN A 159 -8.08 8.51 6.05
C ASN A 159 -7.85 8.40 7.57
N ASN A 160 -6.65 8.77 8.05
CA ASN A 160 -6.32 8.91 9.46
C ASN A 160 -6.72 10.29 10.02
N LEU A 161 -6.90 11.30 9.15
CA LEU A 161 -7.32 12.65 9.54
C LEU A 161 -8.64 12.65 10.33
N ARG A 162 -8.65 13.49 11.36
CA ARG A 162 -9.79 13.77 12.25
C ARG A 162 -9.93 15.29 12.37
N LYS A 163 -10.92 15.79 13.10
CA LYS A 163 -11.09 17.23 13.37
C LYS A 163 -10.00 17.84 14.26
N LYS A 164 -8.96 17.06 14.59
CA LYS A 164 -7.79 17.45 15.36
C LYS A 164 -6.54 17.01 14.59
N PRO A 165 -5.41 17.71 14.73
CA PRO A 165 -4.15 17.31 14.15
C PRO A 165 -3.73 15.91 14.57
N PHE A 166 -2.83 15.30 13.80
CA PHE A 166 -2.26 13.99 14.11
C PHE A 166 -1.74 13.92 15.54
N HIS A 167 -2.10 12.84 16.22
CA HIS A 167 -1.50 12.52 17.50
C HIS A 167 -0.22 11.71 17.28
N LEU A 168 0.60 11.59 18.32
CA LEU A 168 1.85 10.82 18.27
C LEU A 168 1.65 9.42 17.66
N ALA A 169 0.55 8.73 17.99
CA ALA A 169 0.26 7.41 17.45
C ALA A 169 0.00 7.41 15.92
N ASP A 170 -0.61 8.46 15.38
CA ASP A 170 -0.83 8.60 13.93
C ASP A 170 0.51 8.87 13.22
N THR A 171 1.36 9.72 13.80
CA THR A 171 2.73 9.99 13.32
C THR A 171 3.61 8.74 13.37
N GLU A 172 3.59 7.98 14.47
CA GLU A 172 4.33 6.73 14.61
C GLU A 172 3.87 5.67 13.61
N SER A 173 2.56 5.60 13.34
CA SER A 173 1.98 4.70 12.34
C SER A 173 2.46 5.07 10.93
N TYR A 174 2.52 6.37 10.61
CA TYR A 174 3.06 6.85 9.33
C TYR A 174 4.57 6.60 9.22
N GLN A 175 5.33 6.90 10.28
CA GLN A 175 6.77 6.63 10.33
C GLN A 175 7.05 5.14 10.08
N LEU A 176 6.33 4.25 10.76
CA LEU A 176 6.51 2.81 10.60
C LEU A 176 6.19 2.35 9.17
N LEU A 177 5.21 2.95 8.50
CA LEU A 177 4.92 2.69 7.10
C LEU A 177 6.10 3.06 6.17
N LEU A 178 6.78 4.18 6.44
CA LEU A 178 7.97 4.58 5.68
C LEU A 178 9.17 3.65 5.98
N GLU A 179 9.39 3.34 7.25
CA GLU A 179 10.43 2.38 7.69
C GLU A 179 10.20 1.01 7.04
N SER A 180 8.97 0.55 6.96
CA SER A 180 8.57 -0.68 6.28
C SER A 180 8.98 -0.72 4.81
N CYS A 181 8.84 0.38 4.07
CA CYS A 181 9.28 0.46 2.68
C CYS A 181 10.79 0.27 2.55
N LEU A 182 11.55 0.94 3.42
CA LEU A 182 13.01 0.84 3.48
C LEU A 182 13.47 -0.52 4.02
N TRP A 183 12.73 -1.13 4.93
CA TRP A 183 13.04 -2.48 5.43
C TRP A 183 12.88 -3.54 4.33
N ILE A 184 11.83 -3.41 3.48
CA ILE A 184 11.61 -4.30 2.33
C ILE A 184 12.71 -4.11 1.28
N ALA A 185 13.08 -2.86 0.97
CA ALA A 185 14.10 -2.52 -0.03
C ALA A 185 15.08 -1.47 0.51
N PRO A 186 16.13 -1.86 1.25
CA PRO A 186 17.02 -0.92 1.97
C PRO A 186 17.79 0.08 1.12
N LYS A 187 17.96 -0.20 -0.18
CA LYS A 187 18.65 0.69 -1.13
C LYS A 187 17.70 1.62 -1.90
N SER A 188 16.40 1.47 -1.68
CA SER A 188 15.37 2.27 -2.34
C SER A 188 15.30 3.68 -1.76
N LYS A 189 14.56 4.55 -2.44
CA LYS A 189 14.13 5.86 -1.92
C LYS A 189 12.64 5.84 -1.64
N VAL A 190 12.19 6.68 -0.72
CA VAL A 190 10.77 6.88 -0.43
C VAL A 190 10.42 8.34 -0.72
N ILE A 191 9.40 8.56 -1.55
CA ILE A 191 8.70 9.84 -1.68
C ILE A 191 7.45 9.71 -0.82
N ALA A 192 7.48 10.37 0.34
CA ALA A 192 6.31 10.57 1.19
C ALA A 192 5.51 11.75 0.64
N CYS A 193 4.26 11.53 0.25
CA CYS A 193 3.38 12.59 -0.22
C CYS A 193 2.47 13.07 0.90
N ASP A 194 2.21 14.38 0.89
CA ASP A 194 1.28 15.05 1.79
C ASP A 194 -0.12 14.45 1.73
N MET A 195 -0.80 14.52 2.86
CA MET A 195 -2.22 14.24 2.95
C MET A 195 -3.02 15.31 2.22
N PHE A 196 -4.06 14.87 1.51
CA PHE A 196 -4.94 15.78 0.79
C PHE A 196 -5.96 16.46 1.70
N TYR A 197 -6.28 17.71 1.37
CA TYR A 197 -7.39 18.44 1.95
C TYR A 197 -8.72 17.72 1.74
N ARG A 198 -9.57 17.78 2.76
CA ARG A 198 -10.90 17.17 2.79
C ARG A 198 -11.92 18.20 3.20
N LYS A 199 -13.08 18.24 2.52
CA LYS A 199 -14.14 19.21 2.82
C LYS A 199 -14.66 19.14 4.25
N ASP A 200 -14.52 17.99 4.91
CA ASP A 200 -15.00 17.76 6.28
C ASP A 200 -13.93 17.99 7.37
N ILE A 201 -12.69 18.36 6.99
CA ILE A 201 -11.55 18.60 7.88
C ILE A 201 -11.01 20.01 7.61
N PRO A 202 -10.79 20.87 8.62
CA PRO A 202 -10.21 22.20 8.40
C PRO A 202 -8.81 22.13 7.78
N ASP A 203 -8.49 22.99 6.83
CA ASP A 203 -7.20 22.99 6.13
C ASP A 203 -6.02 23.12 7.10
N ALA A 204 -6.12 24.00 8.11
CA ALA A 204 -5.09 24.15 9.15
C ALA A 204 -4.80 22.85 9.93
N VAL A 205 -5.79 21.96 10.09
CA VAL A 205 -5.58 20.65 10.73
C VAL A 205 -4.82 19.72 9.80
N VAL A 206 -5.07 19.79 8.50
CA VAL A 206 -4.33 19.02 7.49
C VAL A 206 -2.89 19.51 7.42
N ASP A 207 -2.68 20.82 7.37
CA ASP A 207 -1.36 21.46 7.31
C ASP A 207 -0.51 21.13 8.54
N GLU A 208 -1.09 21.17 9.74
CA GLU A 208 -0.38 20.80 10.97
C GLU A 208 -0.06 19.30 11.05
N SER A 209 -0.87 18.45 10.39
CA SER A 209 -0.65 17.01 10.40
C SER A 209 0.40 16.54 9.39
N ASN A 210 0.68 17.33 8.35
CA ASN A 210 1.70 17.08 7.33
C ASN A 210 3.09 17.48 7.84
#